data_AF-A0A423HXZ9-F1
#
_entry.id   AF-A0A423HXZ9-F1
#
_cell.length_a   1.000
_cell.length_b   1.000
_cell.length_c   1.000
_cell.angle_alpha   90.00
_cell.angle_beta   90.00
_cell.angle_gamma   90.00
#
_symmetry.space_group_name_H-M   'P 1'
#
loop_
_entity.id
_entity.type
_entity.pdbx_description
1 polymer ?
#
loop_
_entity_poly.entity_id
_entity_poly.type
_entity_poly.pdbx_seq_one_letter_code
_entity_poly.pdbx_strand_id
1 'polypeptide(L)'
;MTEFSLRSQQDVTRIMGYLHATDFTKPKMVVIKDADRSGEQNAKLHAMLTDIAKQVRHADKEWSVLIWKRLLTAAWLREAGDQPQLIPALDGHGFDVIYERTSKMSVKQCADLITWIEAFGSEHGVRWTQKDHWGGRYDQ
;
A
#
# COMPACT_ATOMS: atom_id res chain seq x y z
N MET A 1 -14.76 4.09 -5.36
CA MET A 1 -14.49 5.25 -4.49
C MET A 1 -14.06 6.37 -5.41
N THR A 2 -14.78 7.49 -5.42
CA THR A 2 -14.46 8.62 -6.30
C THR A 2 -13.68 9.63 -5.48
N GLU A 3 -12.45 9.91 -5.87
CA GLU A 3 -11.57 10.87 -5.18
C GLU A 3 -11.44 12.15 -6.01
N PHE A 4 -11.39 13.29 -5.32
CA PHE A 4 -11.20 14.61 -5.92
C PHE A 4 -10.02 15.28 -5.24
N SER A 5 -9.04 15.74 -6.02
CA SER A 5 -7.98 16.61 -5.49
C SER A 5 -8.49 18.05 -5.52
N LEU A 6 -8.54 18.69 -4.36
CA LEU A 6 -8.96 20.08 -4.21
C LEU A 6 -7.70 20.96 -4.13
N ARG A 7 -7.44 21.75 -5.17
CA ARG A 7 -6.28 22.66 -5.26
C ARG A 7 -6.67 24.08 -5.61
N SER A 8 -7.87 24.27 -6.15
CA SER A 8 -8.37 25.53 -6.67
C SER A 8 -9.89 25.63 -6.52
N GLN A 9 -10.42 26.84 -6.72
CA GLN A 9 -11.87 27.06 -6.73
C GLN A 9 -12.59 26.32 -7.87
N GLN A 10 -11.88 26.01 -8.96
CA GLN A 10 -12.44 25.19 -10.06
C GLN A 10 -12.72 23.75 -9.61
N ASP A 11 -11.88 23.19 -8.73
CA ASP A 11 -12.07 21.84 -8.19
C ASP A 11 -13.31 21.78 -7.28
N VAL A 12 -13.59 22.87 -6.55
CA VAL A 12 -14.80 23.03 -5.73
C VAL A 12 -16.04 22.98 -6.61
N THR A 13 -16.05 23.72 -7.73
CA THR A 13 -17.16 23.69 -8.69
C THR A 13 -17.38 22.28 -9.24
N ARG A 14 -16.30 21.52 -9.50
CA ARG A 14 -16.38 20.14 -9.98
C ARG A 14 -17.02 19.19 -8.97
N ILE A 15 -16.61 19.26 -7.69
CA ILE A 15 -17.23 18.47 -6.63
C ILE A 15 -18.71 18.83 -6.47
N MET A 16 -19.03 20.12 -6.48
CA MET A 16 -20.42 20.56 -6.35
C MET A 16 -21.29 19.97 -7.46
N GLY A 17 -20.82 19.98 -8.72
CA GLY A 17 -21.55 19.33 -9.82
C GLY A 17 -21.78 17.83 -9.58
N TYR A 18 -20.77 17.12 -9.09
CA TYR A 18 -20.89 15.69 -8.77
C TYR A 18 -21.90 15.43 -7.62
N LEU A 19 -21.86 16.24 -6.57
CA LEU A 19 -22.79 16.10 -5.44
C LEU A 19 -24.24 16.32 -5.87
N HIS A 20 -24.52 17.30 -6.72
CA HIS A 20 -25.88 17.56 -7.22
C HIS A 20 -26.42 16.41 -8.10
N ALA A 21 -25.54 15.73 -8.85
CA ALA A 21 -25.92 14.60 -9.68
C ALA A 21 -25.98 13.26 -8.94
N THR A 22 -25.58 13.22 -7.66
CA THR A 22 -25.51 11.98 -6.89
C THR A 22 -26.87 11.62 -6.30
N ASP A 23 -27.25 10.34 -6.43
CA ASP A 23 -28.41 9.80 -5.72
C ASP A 23 -28.09 9.53 -4.24
N PHE A 24 -28.88 10.16 -3.36
CA PHE A 24 -28.77 10.07 -1.90
C PHE A 24 -29.85 9.18 -1.26
N THR A 25 -30.57 8.35 -2.04
CA THR A 25 -31.49 7.33 -1.49
C THR A 25 -30.82 6.43 -0.45
N LYS A 26 -29.51 6.22 -0.56
CA LYS A 26 -28.66 5.63 0.48
C LYS A 26 -27.67 6.67 1.02
N PRO A 27 -27.38 6.68 2.34
CA PRO A 27 -26.44 7.63 2.94
C PRO A 27 -25.06 7.60 2.26
N LYS A 28 -24.46 8.78 2.07
CA LYS A 28 -23.10 8.94 1.56
C LYS A 28 -22.24 9.61 2.61
N MET A 29 -21.01 9.15 2.77
CA MET A 29 -20.01 9.77 3.63
C MET A 29 -19.06 10.61 2.76
N VAL A 30 -18.86 11.88 3.13
CA VAL A 30 -17.86 12.76 2.52
C VAL A 30 -16.72 12.91 3.52
N VAL A 31 -15.49 12.64 3.09
CA VAL A 31 -14.28 12.80 3.90
C VAL A 31 -13.40 13.83 3.21
N ILE A 32 -13.18 14.97 3.87
CA ILE A 32 -12.19 15.97 3.48
C ILE A 32 -10.99 15.74 4.38
N LYS A 33 -9.84 15.46 3.76
CA LYS A 33 -8.56 15.28 4.43
C LYS A 33 -7.51 16.08 3.68
N ASP A 34 -6.51 16.55 4.40
CA ASP A 34 -5.32 17.09 3.76
C ASP A 34 -4.69 16.03 2.86
N ALA A 35 -4.03 16.47 1.80
CA ALA A 35 -3.19 15.59 1.01
C ALA A 35 -2.04 15.13 1.90
N ASP A 36 -2.17 13.94 2.46
CA ASP A 36 -1.14 13.37 3.30
C ASP A 36 -0.07 12.70 2.43
N ARG A 37 1.19 12.87 2.84
CA ARG A 37 2.32 12.11 2.25
C ARG A 37 2.07 10.59 2.32
N SER A 38 1.21 10.15 3.25
CA SER A 38 0.82 8.75 3.41
C SER A 38 0.04 8.21 2.20
N GLY A 39 -0.84 9.00 1.57
CA GLY A 39 -1.59 8.60 0.38
C GLY A 39 -0.69 8.32 -0.81
N GLU A 40 0.31 9.17 -1.03
CA GLU A 40 1.29 8.98 -2.09
C GLU A 40 2.23 7.81 -1.81
N GLN A 41 2.69 7.63 -0.58
CA GLN A 41 3.47 6.45 -0.17
C GLN A 41 2.66 5.17 -0.36
N ASN A 42 1.38 5.16 0.02
CA ASN A 42 0.51 4.01 -0.21
C ASN A 42 0.33 3.73 -1.70
N ALA A 43 0.10 4.75 -2.52
CA ALA A 43 0.03 4.60 -3.97
C ALA A 43 1.34 4.05 -4.55
N LYS A 44 2.49 4.53 -4.07
CA LYS A 44 3.82 4.04 -4.45
C LYS A 44 4.02 2.57 -4.09
N LEU A 45 3.77 2.22 -2.83
CA LEU A 45 3.82 0.86 -2.35
C LEU A 45 2.94 -0.06 -3.22
N HIS A 46 1.70 0.34 -3.50
CA HIS A 46 0.79 -0.46 -4.33
C HIS A 46 1.27 -0.65 -5.78
N ALA A 47 1.86 0.38 -6.38
CA ALA A 47 2.44 0.29 -7.72
C ALA A 47 3.63 -0.68 -7.74
N MET A 48 4.56 -0.55 -6.79
CA MET A 48 5.72 -1.44 -6.68
C MET A 48 5.32 -2.90 -6.45
N LEU A 49 4.34 -3.16 -5.58
CA LEU A 49 3.81 -4.50 -5.36
C LEU A 49 3.20 -5.10 -6.64
N THR A 50 2.56 -4.27 -7.45
CA THR A 50 1.98 -4.69 -8.73
C THR A 50 3.08 -5.04 -9.73
N ASP A 51 4.15 -4.25 -9.78
CA ASP A 51 5.29 -4.50 -10.66
C ASP A 51 6.01 -5.80 -10.28
N ILE A 52 6.22 -6.05 -8.98
CA ILE A 52 6.80 -7.30 -8.47
C ILE A 52 5.90 -8.49 -8.83
N ALA A 53 4.60 -8.38 -8.57
CA ALA A 53 3.66 -9.48 -8.84
C ALA A 53 3.64 -9.94 -10.30
N LYS A 54 3.95 -9.04 -11.24
CA LYS A 54 4.01 -9.34 -12.67
C LYS A 54 5.37 -9.90 -13.13
N GLN A 55 6.44 -9.64 -12.39
CA GLN A 55 7.82 -9.86 -12.85
C GLN A 55 8.55 -10.94 -12.06
N VAL A 56 8.15 -11.20 -10.81
CA VAL A 56 8.86 -12.10 -9.91
C VAL A 56 8.04 -13.34 -9.62
N ARG A 57 8.67 -14.51 -9.76
CA ARG A 57 8.13 -15.80 -9.31
C ARG A 57 8.76 -16.18 -7.97
N HIS A 58 7.98 -16.76 -7.08
CA HIS A 58 8.46 -17.22 -5.77
C HIS A 58 7.88 -18.60 -5.46
N ALA A 59 8.73 -19.53 -4.99
CA ALA A 59 8.36 -20.94 -4.78
C ALA A 59 7.70 -21.55 -6.03
N ASP A 60 8.33 -21.32 -7.19
CA ASP A 60 7.90 -21.77 -8.52
C ASP A 60 6.52 -21.28 -8.99
N LYS A 61 5.91 -20.35 -8.25
CA LYS A 61 4.57 -19.84 -8.51
C LYS A 61 4.55 -18.32 -8.69
N GLU A 62 3.51 -17.88 -9.39
CA GLU A 62 3.11 -16.48 -9.44
C GLU A 62 2.12 -16.21 -8.32
N TRP A 63 2.21 -15.03 -7.72
CA TRP A 63 1.39 -14.66 -6.57
C TRP A 63 0.66 -13.35 -6.83
N SER A 64 -0.54 -13.21 -6.25
CA SER A 64 -1.29 -11.97 -6.34
C SER A 64 -0.58 -10.84 -5.60
N VAL A 65 -0.90 -9.61 -5.97
CA VAL A 65 -0.40 -8.39 -5.29
C VAL A 65 -0.64 -8.44 -3.77
N LEU A 66 -1.78 -9.01 -3.34
CA LEU A 66 -2.11 -9.16 -1.93
C LEU A 66 -1.16 -10.14 -1.21
N ILE A 67 -0.80 -11.24 -1.86
CA ILE A 67 0.12 -12.23 -1.30
C ILE A 67 1.54 -11.64 -1.27
N TRP A 68 1.98 -11.00 -2.34
CA TRP A 68 3.27 -10.31 -2.38
C TRP A 68 3.40 -9.25 -1.29
N LYS A 69 2.34 -8.49 -1.02
CA LYS A 69 2.31 -7.56 0.12
C LYS A 69 2.62 -8.27 1.43
N ARG A 70 1.96 -9.41 1.70
CA ARG A 70 2.20 -10.20 2.93
C ARG A 70 3.62 -10.73 2.98
N LEU A 71 4.14 -11.28 1.88
CA LEU A 71 5.50 -11.85 1.81
C LEU A 71 6.57 -10.80 2.08
N LEU A 72 6.49 -9.64 1.41
CA LEU A 72 7.47 -8.56 1.51
C LEU A 72 7.41 -7.89 2.89
N THR A 73 6.20 -7.58 3.39
CA THR A 73 6.05 -7.05 4.75
C THR A 73 6.58 -8.02 5.79
N ALA A 74 6.31 -9.32 5.65
CA ALA A 74 6.82 -10.34 6.55
C ALA A 74 8.36 -10.44 6.52
N ALA A 75 8.98 -10.36 5.34
CA ALA A 75 10.44 -10.37 5.20
C ALA A 75 11.07 -9.14 5.84
N TRP A 76 10.56 -7.95 5.51
CA TRP A 76 11.00 -6.68 6.10
C TRP A 76 10.87 -6.67 7.63
N LEU A 77 9.74 -7.15 8.19
CA LEU A 77 9.54 -7.23 9.64
C LEU A 77 10.56 -8.14 10.32
N ARG A 78 10.88 -9.30 9.72
CA ARG A 78 11.93 -10.20 10.26
C ARG A 78 13.30 -9.52 10.26
N GLU A 79 13.64 -8.77 9.22
CA GLU A 79 14.89 -8.01 9.19
C GLU A 79 14.91 -6.86 10.19
N ALA A 80 13.76 -6.21 10.44
CA ALA A 80 13.59 -5.20 11.49
C ALA A 80 13.62 -5.78 12.92
N GLY A 81 13.83 -7.10 13.07
CA GLY A 81 13.92 -7.80 14.34
C GLY A 81 12.58 -8.20 14.96
N ASP A 82 11.48 -8.08 14.22
CA ASP A 82 10.18 -8.56 14.67
C ASP A 82 10.11 -10.09 14.61
N GLN A 83 9.47 -10.69 15.60
CA GLN A 83 9.40 -12.15 15.73
C GLN A 83 7.96 -12.61 15.50
N PRO A 84 7.64 -13.19 14.32
CA PRO A 84 6.32 -13.71 14.08
C PRO A 84 6.02 -14.91 14.98
N GLN A 85 4.77 -15.02 15.41
CA GLN A 85 4.27 -16.16 16.16
C GLN A 85 3.61 -17.14 15.18
N LEU A 86 3.99 -18.42 15.27
CA LEU A 86 3.30 -19.51 14.59
C LEU A 86 2.25 -20.07 15.55
N ILE A 87 0.98 -19.83 15.26
CA ILE A 87 -0.15 -20.17 16.13
C ILE A 87 -1.00 -21.23 15.42
N PRO A 88 -1.45 -22.30 16.10
CA PRO A 88 -2.43 -23.22 15.52
C PRO A 88 -3.68 -22.46 15.06
N ALA A 89 -4.16 -22.79 13.86
CA ALA A 89 -5.33 -22.12 13.28
C ALA A 89 -6.56 -22.31 14.18
N LEU A 90 -7.39 -21.28 14.29
CA LEU A 90 -8.56 -21.29 15.18
C LEU A 90 -9.62 -22.33 14.79
N ASP A 91 -9.66 -22.73 13.52
CA ASP A 91 -10.52 -23.81 13.01
C ASP A 91 -9.91 -25.20 13.20
N GLY A 92 -8.69 -25.30 13.76
CA GLY A 92 -7.95 -26.55 13.92
C GLY A 92 -7.28 -27.06 12.64
N HIS A 93 -7.33 -26.31 11.54
CA HIS A 93 -6.83 -26.73 10.23
C HIS A 93 -5.58 -25.96 9.82
N GLY A 94 -4.47 -26.28 10.47
CA GLY A 94 -3.14 -25.77 10.10
C GLY A 94 -2.61 -24.73 11.07
N PHE A 95 -1.90 -23.73 10.53
CA PHE A 95 -1.18 -22.74 11.32
C PHE A 95 -1.27 -21.36 10.68
N ASP A 96 -1.36 -20.35 11.54
CA ASP A 96 -1.29 -18.95 11.19
C ASP A 96 0.06 -18.37 11.60
N VAL A 97 0.70 -17.65 10.68
CA VAL A 97 1.89 -16.84 10.99
C VAL A 97 1.42 -15.42 11.27
N ILE A 98 1.48 -15.01 12.54
CA ILE A 98 0.96 -13.73 13.01
C ILE A 98 2.12 -12.79 13.38
N TYR A 99 2.07 -11.57 12.86
CA TYR A 99 2.93 -10.46 13.26
C TYR A 99 2.12 -9.51 14.16
N GLU A 100 2.55 -9.31 15.40
CA GLU A 100 1.82 -8.56 16.43
C GLU A 100 1.65 -7.08 16.05
N ARG A 101 2.59 -6.52 15.29
CA ARG A 101 2.62 -5.10 14.90
C ARG A 101 1.85 -4.76 13.61
N THR A 102 0.92 -5.61 13.18
CA THR A 102 0.15 -5.37 11.94
C THR A 102 -0.98 -4.33 12.06
N SER A 103 -1.05 -3.59 13.17
CA SER A 103 -1.86 -2.36 13.21
C SER A 103 -1.32 -1.34 12.21
N LYS A 104 -2.18 -0.40 11.77
CA LYS A 104 -1.91 0.57 10.68
C LYS A 104 -0.44 1.05 10.70
N MET A 105 0.32 0.73 9.65
CA MET A 105 1.71 1.18 9.50
C MET A 105 1.76 2.71 9.61
N SER A 106 2.69 3.21 10.42
CA SER A 106 3.03 4.63 10.43
C SER A 106 3.62 5.07 9.07
N VAL A 107 3.60 6.37 8.80
CA VAL A 107 4.23 6.97 7.61
C VAL A 107 5.70 6.56 7.49
N LYS A 108 6.43 6.55 8.60
CA LYS A 108 7.85 6.15 8.65
C LYS A 108 8.02 4.68 8.29
N GLN A 109 7.24 3.79 8.89
CA GLN A 109 7.29 2.35 8.56
C GLN A 109 6.93 2.07 7.10
N CYS A 110 6.01 2.84 6.52
CA CYS A 110 5.67 2.74 5.10
C CYS A 110 6.85 3.15 4.21
N ALA A 111 7.54 4.24 4.56
CA ALA A 111 8.75 4.66 3.87
C ALA A 111 9.87 3.60 3.97
N ASP A 112 10.14 3.09 5.18
CA ASP A 112 11.15 2.05 5.41
C ASP A 112 10.86 0.78 4.60
N LEU A 113 9.57 0.36 4.55
CA LEU A 113 9.14 -0.77 3.74
C LEU A 113 9.32 -0.51 2.23
N ILE A 114 9.02 0.70 1.76
CA ILE A 114 9.23 1.06 0.35
C ILE A 114 10.71 0.92 -0.02
N THR A 115 11.61 1.48 0.78
CA THR A 115 13.06 1.39 0.56
C THR A 115 13.53 -0.07 0.55
N TRP A 116 13.00 -0.89 1.46
CA TRP A 116 13.30 -2.32 1.47
C TRP A 116 12.82 -3.04 0.20
N ILE A 117 11.62 -2.72 -0.29
CA ILE A 117 11.07 -3.28 -1.53
C ILE A 117 11.86 -2.80 -2.76
N GLU A 118 12.38 -1.57 -2.77
CA GLU A 118 13.26 -1.06 -3.83
C GLU A 118 14.55 -1.90 -3.92
N ALA A 119 15.15 -2.23 -2.78
CA ALA A 119 16.32 -3.10 -2.71
C ALA A 119 15.99 -4.51 -3.23
N PHE A 120 14.92 -5.13 -2.70
CA PHE A 120 14.44 -6.44 -3.16
C PHE A 120 14.20 -6.46 -4.68
N GLY A 121 13.49 -5.45 -5.20
CA GLY A 121 13.20 -5.39 -6.64
C GLY A 121 14.45 -5.18 -7.48
N SER A 122 15.43 -4.44 -6.98
CA SER A 122 16.73 -4.26 -7.67
C SER A 122 17.49 -5.58 -7.78
N GLU A 123 17.52 -6.38 -6.71
CA GLU A 123 18.12 -7.73 -6.70
C GLU A 123 17.43 -8.68 -7.70
N HIS A 124 16.13 -8.50 -7.92
CA HIS A 124 15.33 -9.33 -8.82
C HIS A 124 15.17 -8.72 -10.23
N GLY A 125 15.84 -7.60 -10.53
CA GLY A 125 15.80 -6.96 -11.84
C GLY A 125 14.42 -6.39 -12.22
N VAL A 126 13.60 -6.02 -11.22
CA VAL A 126 12.25 -5.48 -11.41
C VAL A 126 12.31 -4.11 -12.08
N ARG A 127 11.49 -3.92 -13.11
CA ARG A 127 11.32 -2.63 -13.78
C ARG A 127 10.12 -1.90 -13.18
N TRP A 128 10.38 -0.74 -12.57
CA TRP A 128 9.36 0.09 -11.94
C TRP A 128 8.58 0.90 -12.99
N THR A 129 7.25 0.88 -12.90
CA THR A 129 6.36 1.59 -13.84
C THR A 129 5.90 2.94 -13.31
N GLN A 130 5.96 3.15 -11.99
CA GLN A 130 5.55 4.41 -11.39
C GLN A 130 6.58 5.51 -11.64
N LYS A 131 6.11 6.68 -12.06
CA LYS A 131 6.95 7.88 -12.16
C LYS A 131 7.19 8.44 -10.75
N ASP A 132 8.44 8.75 -10.44
CA ASP A 132 8.76 9.52 -9.24
C ASP A 132 8.24 10.95 -9.41
N HIS A 133 7.20 11.28 -8.66
CA HIS A 133 6.57 12.59 -8.70
C HIS A 133 7.23 13.59 -7.73
N TRP A 134 8.18 13.15 -6.88
CA TRP A 134 8.74 13.97 -5.80
C TRP A 134 10.27 13.93 -5.67
N GLY A 135 10.98 13.23 -6.56
CA GLY A 135 12.43 13.33 -6.73
C GLY A 135 13.22 12.84 -5.52
N GLY A 136 12.84 11.70 -4.93
CA GLY A 136 13.59 11.09 -3.83
C GLY A 136 13.48 11.79 -2.47
N ARG A 137 12.48 12.65 -2.23
CA ARG A 137 12.29 13.35 -0.93
C ARG A 137 11.72 12.50 0.21
N TYR A 138 11.75 11.18 0.09
CA TYR A 138 11.19 10.27 1.10
C TYR A 138 12.13 10.07 2.31
N ASP A 139 13.39 10.53 2.19
CA ASP A 139 14.44 10.36 3.20
C ASP A 139 14.62 11.58 4.13
N GLN A 140 13.67 12.53 4.16
CA GLN A 140 13.68 13.72 5.03
C GLN A 140 12.57 13.72 6.08
#